data_AF-A0A7C1I6G1-F1
#
_entry.id   AF-A0A7C1I6G1-F1
#
_cell.length_a   1.000
_cell.length_b   1.000
_cell.length_c   1.000
_cell.angle_alpha   90.00
_cell.angle_beta   90.00
_cell.angle_gamma   90.00
#
_symmetry.space_group_name_H-M   'P 1'
#
loop_
_entity.id
_entity.type
_entity.pdbx_description
1 polymer ?
#
loop_
_entity_poly.entity_id
_entity_poly.type
_entity_poly.pdbx_seq_one_letter_code
_entity_poly.pdbx_strand_id
1 'polypeptide(L)'
;MLAPGLMISACGLLLLGMNNKYSLVVNRIRLLNEEKRNLLHREKTDQLDNNRLNNIELQISHLIGRISLVRNAVFSYSLAVALFIVSSVLIGITINTRTPGFDWLIVSFFYAGMFAVFVGIIFAAVEVWKGYRIVKIEISEVFRHQS
;
A
#
# COMPACT_ATOMS: atom_id res chain seq x y z
N MET A 1 -5.54 2.00 30.76
CA MET A 1 -6.08 2.03 29.38
C MET A 1 -4.92 1.91 28.41
N LEU A 2 -4.65 0.72 27.87
CA LEU A 2 -3.53 0.45 26.94
C LEU A 2 -3.91 0.60 25.45
N ALA A 3 -5.19 0.85 25.17
CA ALA A 3 -5.76 0.64 23.83
C ALA A 3 -5.15 1.53 22.71
N PRO A 4 -5.00 2.86 22.85
CA PRO A 4 -4.50 3.69 21.75
C PRO A 4 -3.03 3.42 21.42
N GLY A 5 -2.18 3.24 22.45
CA GLY A 5 -0.75 2.99 22.27
C GLY A 5 -0.47 1.69 21.51
N LEU A 6 -1.17 0.60 21.87
CA LEU A 6 -1.06 -0.68 21.17
C LEU A 6 -1.52 -0.58 19.70
N MET A 7 -2.59 0.17 19.44
CA MET A 7 -3.09 0.37 18.08
C MET A 7 -2.10 1.16 17.23
N ILE A 8 -1.46 2.20 17.77
CA ILE A 8 -0.42 2.95 17.07
C ILE A 8 0.77 2.04 16.73
N SER A 9 1.20 1.18 17.66
CA SER A 9 2.29 0.22 17.41
C SER A 9 1.93 -0.79 16.31
N ALA A 10 0.71 -1.35 16.35
CA ALA A 10 0.24 -2.27 15.32
C ALA A 10 0.16 -1.60 13.92
N CYS A 11 -0.38 -0.39 13.86
CA CYS A 11 -0.40 0.41 12.62
C CYS A 11 1.02 0.72 12.12
N GLY A 12 1.98 0.96 13.03
CA GLY A 12 3.38 1.15 12.67
C GLY A 12 3.97 -0.04 11.91
N LEU A 13 3.68 -1.27 12.35
CA LEU A 13 4.10 -2.49 11.66
C LEU A 13 3.44 -2.64 10.28
N LEU A 14 2.14 -2.34 10.18
CA LEU A 14 1.40 -2.40 8.92
C LEU A 14 1.93 -1.36 7.91
N LEU A 15 2.19 -0.13 8.37
CA LEU A 15 2.79 0.93 7.58
C LEU A 15 4.18 0.55 7.08
N LEU A 16 5.02 -0.03 7.94
CA LEU A 16 6.35 -0.50 7.54
C LEU A 16 6.24 -1.55 6.41
N GLY A 17 5.36 -2.54 6.56
CA GLY A 17 5.13 -3.55 5.55
C GLY A 17 4.67 -2.97 4.22
N MET A 18 3.73 -2.02 4.25
CA MET A 18 3.20 -1.40 3.04
C MET A 18 4.18 -0.41 2.38
N ASN A 19 4.96 0.34 3.15
CA ASN A 19 5.99 1.24 2.64
C ASN A 19 7.13 0.45 1.96
N ASN A 20 7.52 -0.69 2.51
CA ASN A 20 8.49 -1.58 1.87
C ASN A 20 7.96 -2.09 0.53
N LYS A 21 6.71 -2.56 0.47
CA LYS A 21 6.06 -2.94 -0.81
C LYS A 21 6.00 -1.78 -1.79
N TYR A 22 5.65 -0.58 -1.34
CA TYR A 22 5.61 0.62 -2.16
C TYR A 22 6.97 0.89 -2.82
N SER A 23 8.04 0.88 -2.01
CA SER A 23 9.41 1.11 -2.48
C SER A 23 9.84 0.08 -3.53
N LEU A 24 9.53 -1.21 -3.30
CA LEU A 24 9.83 -2.29 -4.25
C LEU A 24 9.12 -2.10 -5.59
N VAL A 25 7.83 -1.75 -5.58
CA VAL A 25 7.05 -1.51 -6.80
C VAL A 25 7.58 -0.30 -7.56
N VAL A 26 7.87 0.82 -6.87
CA VAL A 26 8.47 2.02 -7.49
C VAL A 26 9.81 1.70 -8.13
N ASN A 27 10.68 0.97 -7.42
CA ASN A 27 11.99 0.62 -7.93
C ASN A 27 11.88 -0.23 -9.21
N ARG A 28 10.95 -1.20 -9.25
CA ARG A 28 10.70 -2.00 -10.44
C ARG A 28 10.18 -1.17 -11.62
N ILE A 29 9.31 -0.19 -11.37
CA ILE A 29 8.87 0.76 -12.42
C ILE A 29 10.06 1.56 -12.96
N ARG A 30 10.94 2.07 -12.07
CA ARG A 30 12.12 2.84 -12.48
C ARG A 30 13.03 2.02 -13.39
N LEU A 31 13.36 0.79 -13.00
CA LEU A 31 14.20 -0.12 -13.80
C LEU A 31 13.60 -0.39 -15.18
N LEU A 32 12.29 -0.70 -15.25
CA LEU A 32 11.59 -0.91 -16.52
C LEU A 32 11.58 0.35 -17.40
N ASN A 33 11.48 1.52 -16.80
CA ASN A 33 11.48 2.78 -17.54
C ASN A 33 12.88 3.15 -18.05
N GLU A 34 13.93 2.79 -17.31
CA GLU A 34 15.31 2.88 -17.81
C GLU A 34 15.55 1.92 -18.97
N GLU A 35 15.06 0.69 -18.87
CA GLU A 35 15.11 -0.28 -19.97
C GLU A 35 14.38 0.22 -21.21
N LYS A 36 13.16 0.76 -21.06
CA LYS A 36 12.40 1.40 -22.15
C LYS A 36 13.23 2.49 -22.83
N ARG A 37 13.86 3.37 -22.06
CA ARG A 37 14.70 4.46 -22.59
C ARG A 37 15.90 3.92 -23.36
N ASN A 38 16.56 2.88 -22.86
CA ASN A 38 17.71 2.26 -23.51
C ASN A 38 17.34 1.60 -24.86
N LEU A 39 16.18 0.95 -24.93
CA LEU A 39 15.68 0.35 -26.18
C LEU A 39 15.32 1.42 -27.22
N LEU A 40 14.71 2.54 -26.79
CA LEU A 40 14.35 3.65 -27.68
C LEU A 40 15.58 4.41 -28.24
N HIS A 41 16.73 4.35 -27.57
CA HIS A 41 17.98 5.01 -28.02
C HIS A 41 18.84 4.14 -28.96
N ARG A 42 18.44 2.90 -29.26
CA ARG A 42 19.16 2.06 -30.24
C ARG A 42 18.76 2.46 -31.66
N GLU A 43 19.74 2.83 -32.49
CA GLU A 43 19.56 3.27 -33.90
C GLU A 43 18.89 2.22 -34.82
N LYS A 44 18.93 0.94 -34.46
CA LYS A 44 18.22 -0.14 -35.16
C LYS A 44 17.21 -0.78 -34.23
N THR A 45 15.96 -0.37 -34.33
CA THR A 45 14.84 -1.03 -33.64
C THR A 45 14.37 -2.22 -34.46
N ASP A 46 14.77 -3.42 -34.06
CA ASP A 46 14.26 -4.66 -34.68
C ASP A 46 12.81 -4.93 -34.24
N GLN A 47 12.08 -5.78 -34.96
CA GLN A 47 10.72 -6.22 -34.58
C GLN A 47 10.67 -6.81 -33.16
N LEU A 48 11.77 -7.43 -32.71
CA LEU A 48 11.92 -8.02 -31.38
C LEU A 48 12.00 -6.95 -30.28
N ASP A 49 12.60 -5.79 -30.57
CA ASP A 49 12.66 -4.65 -29.64
C ASP A 49 11.29 -3.97 -29.51
N ASN A 50 10.50 -3.90 -30.59
CA ASN A 50 9.13 -3.39 -30.54
C ASN A 50 8.21 -4.27 -29.68
N ASN A 51 8.31 -5.60 -29.79
CA ASN A 51 7.57 -6.52 -28.93
C ASN A 51 7.97 -6.37 -27.45
N ARG A 52 9.27 -6.18 -27.17
CA ARG A 52 9.78 -5.96 -25.81
C ARG A 52 9.31 -4.63 -25.23
N LEU A 53 9.30 -3.56 -26.02
CA LEU A 53 8.77 -2.25 -25.60
C LEU A 53 7.29 -2.34 -25.21
N ASN A 54 6.46 -3.01 -26.01
CA ASN A 54 5.04 -3.19 -25.71
C ASN A 54 4.83 -3.99 -24.41
N ASN A 55 5.63 -5.04 -24.20
CA ASN A 55 5.61 -5.82 -22.96
C ASN A 55 6.00 -4.99 -21.73
N ILE A 56 7.03 -4.14 -21.85
CA ILE A 56 7.46 -3.23 -20.77
C ILE A 56 6.34 -2.25 -20.41
N GLU A 57 5.69 -1.67 -21.43
CA GLU A 57 4.60 -0.70 -21.23
C GLU A 57 3.40 -1.33 -20.52
N LEU A 58 3.05 -2.57 -20.90
CA LEU A 58 2.01 -3.36 -20.25
C LEU A 58 2.37 -3.70 -18.80
N GLN A 59 3.62 -4.07 -18.51
CA GLN A 59 4.09 -4.31 -17.13
C GLN A 59 4.03 -3.04 -16.27
N ILE A 60 4.46 -1.89 -16.81
CA ILE A 60 4.40 -0.60 -16.11
C ILE A 60 2.95 -0.25 -15.76
N SER A 61 2.01 -0.43 -16.72
CA SER A 61 0.58 -0.20 -16.48
C SER A 61 0.03 -1.04 -15.32
N HIS A 62 0.39 -2.33 -15.27
CA HIS A 62 0.00 -3.20 -14.15
C HIS A 62 0.61 -2.77 -12.81
N LEU A 63 1.89 -2.35 -12.80
CA LEU A 63 2.56 -1.88 -11.59
C LEU A 63 1.95 -0.57 -11.07
N ILE A 64 1.54 0.35 -11.95
CA ILE A 64 0.81 1.57 -11.57
C ILE A 64 -0.56 1.23 -10.96
N GLY A 65 -1.26 0.23 -11.49
CA GLY A 65 -2.51 -0.26 -10.88
C GLY A 65 -2.30 -0.77 -9.45
N ARG A 66 -1.16 -1.39 -9.17
CA ARG A 66 -0.81 -1.89 -7.82
C ARG A 66 -0.37 -0.77 -6.89
N ILE A 67 0.40 0.20 -7.38
CA ILE A 67 0.94 1.28 -6.56
C ILE A 67 -0.17 2.16 -5.96
N SER A 68 -1.28 2.35 -6.70
CA SER A 68 -2.43 3.12 -6.22
C SER A 68 -3.10 2.46 -5.01
N LEU A 69 -3.22 1.13 -4.99
CA LEU A 69 -3.76 0.37 -3.86
C LEU A 69 -2.84 0.45 -2.64
N VAL A 70 -1.53 0.27 -2.85
CA VAL A 70 -0.53 0.39 -1.76
C VAL A 70 -0.57 1.80 -1.17
N ARG A 71 -0.60 2.83 -2.01
CA ARG A 71 -0.69 4.23 -1.59
C ARG A 71 -1.96 4.49 -0.76
N ASN A 72 -3.11 3.99 -1.22
CA ASN A 72 -4.37 4.17 -0.50
C ASN A 72 -4.36 3.46 0.86
N ALA A 73 -3.75 2.27 0.95
CA ALA A 73 -3.58 1.56 2.22
C ALA A 73 -2.69 2.36 3.20
N VAL A 74 -1.52 2.84 2.73
CA VAL A 74 -0.61 3.67 3.52
C VAL A 74 -1.31 4.93 4.01
N PHE A 75 -2.04 5.62 3.13
CA PHE A 75 -2.79 6.82 3.51
C PHE A 75 -3.83 6.53 4.59
N SER A 76 -4.60 5.43 4.44
CA SER A 76 -5.61 5.02 5.41
C SER A 76 -5.01 4.69 6.79
N TYR A 77 -3.86 3.98 6.81
CA TYR A 77 -3.16 3.69 8.05
C TYR A 77 -2.55 4.94 8.71
N SER A 78 -1.99 5.85 7.93
CA SER A 78 -1.49 7.13 8.44
C SER A 78 -2.61 7.97 9.06
N LEU A 79 -3.79 7.99 8.42
CA LEU A 79 -4.98 8.64 8.95
C LEU A 79 -5.44 7.98 10.27
N ALA A 80 -5.45 6.65 10.34
CA ALA A 80 -5.78 5.93 11.56
C ALA A 80 -4.83 6.27 12.72
N VAL A 81 -3.52 6.32 12.46
CA VAL A 81 -2.50 6.71 13.45
C VAL A 81 -2.77 8.13 13.97
N ALA A 82 -3.06 9.08 13.08
CA ALA A 82 -3.39 10.45 13.48
C ALA A 82 -4.63 10.49 14.41
N LEU A 83 -5.69 9.75 14.07
CA LEU A 83 -6.91 9.67 14.88
C LEU A 83 -6.65 9.03 16.26
N PHE A 84 -5.81 7.98 16.33
CA PHE A 84 -5.43 7.36 17.60
C PHE A 84 -4.55 8.27 18.47
N ILE A 85 -3.67 9.06 17.87
CA ILE A 85 -2.88 10.07 18.59
C ILE A 85 -3.82 11.12 19.21
N VAL A 86 -4.78 11.64 18.42
CA VAL A 86 -5.78 12.60 18.93
C VAL A 86 -6.60 12.01 20.08
N SER A 87 -7.09 10.77 19.92
CA SER A 87 -7.80 10.05 20.98
C SER A 87 -6.93 9.90 22.24
N SER A 88 -5.65 9.54 22.09
CA SER A 88 -4.71 9.41 23.22
C SER A 88 -4.45 10.74 23.94
N VAL A 89 -4.32 11.85 23.19
CA VAL A 89 -4.15 13.19 23.78
C VAL A 89 -5.38 13.61 24.55
N LEU A 90 -6.58 13.40 23.98
CA LEU A 90 -7.85 13.72 24.65
C LEU A 90 -8.03 12.93 25.95
N ILE A 91 -7.70 11.62 25.96
CA ILE A 91 -7.70 10.80 27.18
C ILE A 91 -6.79 11.42 28.25
N GLY A 92 -5.58 11.83 27.86
CA GLY A 92 -4.63 12.47 28.79
C GLY A 92 -5.17 13.77 29.39
N ILE A 93 -5.86 14.59 28.59
CA ILE A 93 -6.47 15.84 29.04
C ILE A 93 -7.62 15.58 30.02
N THR A 94 -8.51 14.62 29.72
CA THR A 94 -9.66 14.28 30.58
C THR A 94 -9.20 13.81 31.97
N ILE A 95 -8.15 12.99 32.02
CA ILE A 95 -7.59 12.50 33.29
C ILE A 95 -6.99 13.65 34.11
N ASN A 96 -6.27 14.57 33.46
CA ASN A 96 -5.61 15.68 34.15
C ASN A 96 -6.58 16.75 34.67
N THR A 97 -7.65 17.03 33.92
CA THR A 97 -8.59 18.11 34.24
C THR A 97 -9.80 17.67 35.06
N ARG A 98 -10.02 16.34 35.24
CA ARG A 98 -11.21 15.75 35.88
C ARG A 98 -12.54 16.26 35.30
N THR A 99 -12.55 16.67 34.03
CA THR A 99 -13.74 17.18 33.34
C THR A 99 -14.41 16.05 32.54
N PRO A 100 -15.59 15.54 32.94
CA PRO A 100 -16.24 14.39 32.31
C PRO A 100 -16.95 14.70 30.97
N GLY A 101 -16.56 15.77 30.26
CA GLY A 101 -17.28 16.24 29.08
C GLY A 101 -16.82 15.66 27.73
N PHE A 102 -15.60 15.11 27.65
CA PHE A 102 -14.96 14.76 26.37
C PHE A 102 -15.02 13.27 26.00
N ASP A 103 -15.67 12.44 26.81
CA ASP A 103 -15.67 10.98 26.62
C ASP A 103 -16.29 10.56 25.28
N TRP A 104 -17.39 11.19 24.87
CA TRP A 104 -18.01 10.94 23.57
C TRP A 104 -17.04 11.26 22.41
N LEU A 105 -16.29 12.36 22.53
CA LEU A 105 -15.33 12.80 21.52
C LEU A 105 -14.18 11.79 21.39
N ILE A 106 -13.61 11.35 22.53
CA ILE A 106 -12.56 10.33 22.59
C ILE A 106 -12.97 9.05 21.85
N VAL A 107 -14.18 8.57 22.17
CA VAL A 107 -14.74 7.35 21.60
C VAL A 107 -15.00 7.51 20.10
N SER A 108 -15.50 8.66 19.66
CA SER A 108 -15.71 8.96 18.24
C SER A 108 -14.41 8.92 17.45
N PHE A 109 -13.34 9.58 17.93
CA PHE A 109 -12.03 9.54 17.28
C PHE A 109 -11.42 8.12 17.26
N PHE A 110 -11.62 7.36 18.33
CA PHE A 110 -11.14 5.99 18.41
C PHE A 110 -11.82 5.09 17.36
N TYR A 111 -13.15 5.13 17.27
CA TYR A 111 -13.88 4.35 16.27
C TYR A 111 -13.59 4.79 14.84
N ALA A 112 -13.44 6.10 14.59
CA ALA A 112 -13.00 6.61 13.30
C ALA A 112 -11.61 6.06 12.91
N GLY A 113 -10.68 6.00 13.87
CA GLY A 113 -9.37 5.38 13.68
C GLY A 113 -9.47 3.90 13.34
N MET A 114 -10.28 3.14 14.07
CA MET A 114 -10.53 1.71 13.80
C MET A 114 -11.12 1.48 12.40
N PHE A 115 -12.07 2.32 11.99
CA PHE A 115 -12.64 2.26 10.65
C PHE A 115 -11.59 2.55 9.56
N ALA A 116 -10.72 3.54 9.76
CA ALA A 116 -9.62 3.84 8.86
C ALA A 116 -8.60 2.67 8.77
N VAL A 117 -8.32 1.97 9.88
CA VAL A 117 -7.51 0.74 9.85
C VAL A 117 -8.19 -0.33 8.98
N PHE A 118 -9.48 -0.56 9.18
CA PHE A 118 -10.23 -1.56 8.44
C PHE A 118 -10.21 -1.29 6.93
N VAL A 119 -10.44 -0.04 6.52
CA VAL A 119 -10.33 0.39 5.12
C VAL A 119 -8.92 0.14 4.57
N GLY A 120 -7.88 0.45 5.34
CA GLY A 120 -6.49 0.18 4.96
C GLY A 120 -6.20 -1.31 4.75
N ILE A 121 -6.74 -2.17 5.61
CA ILE A 121 -6.63 -3.64 5.50
C ILE A 121 -7.31 -4.14 4.23
N ILE A 122 -8.49 -3.61 3.87
CA ILE A 122 -9.16 -3.97 2.61
C ILE A 122 -8.27 -3.65 1.42
N PHE A 123 -7.68 -2.45 1.36
CA PHE A 123 -6.76 -2.09 0.27
C PHE A 123 -5.53 -3.00 0.23
N ALA A 124 -4.95 -3.33 1.38
CA ALA A 124 -3.82 -4.24 1.48
C ALA A 124 -4.19 -5.68 1.04
N ALA A 125 -5.37 -6.18 1.40
CA ALA A 125 -5.85 -7.49 0.99
C ALA A 125 -6.09 -7.57 -0.52
N VAL A 126 -6.72 -6.54 -1.11
CA VAL A 126 -6.92 -6.44 -2.57
C VAL A 126 -5.58 -6.40 -3.30
N GLU A 127 -4.57 -5.71 -2.77
CA GLU A 127 -3.22 -5.72 -3.32
C GLU A 127 -2.62 -7.12 -3.34
N VAL A 128 -2.70 -7.84 -2.23
CA VAL A 128 -2.18 -9.22 -2.09
C VAL A 128 -2.88 -10.16 -3.07
N TRP A 129 -4.21 -10.07 -3.19
CA TRP A 129 -4.98 -10.90 -4.12
C TRP A 129 -4.62 -10.63 -5.58
N LYS A 130 -4.48 -9.35 -5.97
CA LYS A 130 -4.04 -9.00 -7.33
C LYS A 130 -2.62 -9.50 -7.60
N GLY A 131 -1.72 -9.39 -6.63
CA GLY A 131 -0.36 -9.93 -6.71
C GLY A 131 -0.36 -11.44 -6.91
N TYR A 132 -1.13 -12.18 -6.11
CA TYR A 132 -1.24 -13.64 -6.21
C TYR A 132 -1.83 -14.10 -7.54
N ARG A 133 -2.85 -13.39 -8.06
CA ARG A 133 -3.47 -13.73 -9.36
C ARG A 133 -2.48 -13.66 -10.51
N ILE A 134 -1.60 -12.65 -10.52
CA ILE A 134 -0.58 -12.48 -11.57
C ILE A 134 0.41 -13.64 -11.54
N VAL A 135 0.94 -13.96 -10.35
CA VAL A 135 1.89 -15.08 -10.18
C VAL A 135 1.28 -16.41 -10.59
N LYS A 136 0.00 -16.64 -10.28
CA LYS A 136 -0.71 -17.87 -10.67
C LYS A 136 -0.82 -18.01 -12.19
N ILE A 137 -1.06 -16.91 -12.91
CA ILE A 137 -1.12 -16.91 -14.37
C ILE A 137 0.26 -17.21 -14.96
N GLU A 138 1.31 -16.53 -14.49
CA GLU A 138 2.70 -16.76 -14.94
C GLU A 138 3.12 -18.23 -14.77
N ILE A 139 2.83 -18.83 -13.62
CA ILE A 139 3.14 -20.26 -13.39
C ILE A 139 2.35 -21.15 -14.36
N SER A 140 1.07 -20.87 -14.59
CA SER A 140 0.24 -21.70 -15.46
C SER A 140 0.65 -21.64 -16.94
N GLU A 141 1.19 -20.52 -17.42
CA GLU A 141 1.70 -20.39 -18.80
C GLU A 141 3.02 -21.13 -19.00
N VAL A 142 3.90 -21.15 -17.99
CA VAL A 142 5.15 -21.92 -18.00
C VAL A 142 4.87 -23.42 -18.10
N PHE A 143 3.89 -23.93 -17.36
CA PHE A 143 3.51 -25.34 -17.45
C PHE A 143 2.90 -25.73 -18.81
N ARG A 144 2.27 -24.78 -19.51
CA ARG A 144 1.64 -25.05 -20.83
C ARG A 144 2.64 -25.07 -21.99
N HIS A 145 3.85 -24.50 -21.81
CA HIS A 145 4.94 -24.58 -22.80
C HIS A 145 5.86 -25.79 -22.60
N GLN A 146 5.64 -26.60 -21.55
CA GLN A 146 6.39 -27.84 -21.29
C GLN A 146 5.62 -29.12 -21.69
N SER A 147 4.39 -29.02 -22.19
CA SER A 147 3.56 -30.14 -22.68
C SER A 147 3.32 -30.03 -24.17
#